data_AF-A0A2V7JDV1-F1
#
_entry.id   AF-A0A2V7JDV1-F1
#
_cell.length_a   1.000
_cell.length_b   1.000
_cell.length_c   1.000
_cell.angle_alpha   90.00
_cell.angle_beta   90.00
_cell.angle_gamma   90.00
#
_symmetry.space_group_name_H-M   'P 1'
#
loop_
_entity.id
_entity.type
_entity.pdbx_description
1 polymer ?
#
loop_
_entity_poly.entity_id
_entity_poly.type
_entity_poly.pdbx_seq_one_letter_code
_entity_poly.pdbx_strand_id
1 'polypeptide(L)' 'MHDDWVRQIDLELDGELSLTERAALARHLATCRHCAEARVSHLEMRVAFARSAGDPHARTVPRPR' A
#
# COMPACT_ATOMS: atom_id res chain seq x y z
N MET A 1 14.96 8.80 -3.05
CA MET A 1 15.25 8.22 -1.72
C MET A 1 14.15 7.20 -1.39
N HIS A 2 14.29 6.33 -0.39
CA HIS A 2 13.18 5.42 -0.04
C HIS A 2 11.93 6.19 0.45
N ASP A 3 12.10 7.37 1.03
CA ASP A 3 11.01 8.22 1.51
C ASP A 3 10.04 8.65 0.40
N ASP A 4 10.54 8.91 -0.81
CA ASP A 4 9.69 9.26 -1.96
C ASP A 4 8.76 8.11 -2.35
N TRP A 5 9.25 6.87 -2.23
CA TRP A 5 8.49 5.66 -2.53
C TRP A 5 7.50 5.33 -1.43
N VAL A 6 7.86 5.58 -0.17
CA VAL A 6 6.93 5.48 0.97
C VAL A 6 5.76 6.45 0.77
N ARG A 7 6.02 7.70 0.38
CA ARG A 7 4.95 8.65 0.05
C ARG A 7 4.06 8.18 -1.09
N GLN A 8 4.63 7.55 -2.14
CA GLN A 8 3.82 6.98 -3.23
C GLN A 8 2.96 5.80 -2.78
N ILE A 9 3.42 5.01 -1.80
CA ILE A 9 2.61 3.94 -1.20
C ILE A 9 1.36 4.52 -0.53
N ASP A 10 1.50 5.61 0.24
CA ASP A 10 0.35 6.25 0.86
C ASP A 10 -0.67 6.73 -0.17
N LEU A 11 -0.21 7.46 -1.20
CA LEU A 11 -1.05 7.91 -2.31
C LEU A 11 -1.70 6.74 -3.07
N GLU A 12 -1.02 5.60 -3.18
CA GLU A 12 -1.58 4.41 -3.84
C GLU A 12 -2.75 3.84 -3.04
N LEU A 13 -2.59 3.75 -1.73
CA LEU A 13 -3.59 3.23 -0.80
C LEU A 13 -4.78 4.19 -0.63
N ASP A 14 -4.56 5.49 -0.81
CA ASP A 14 -5.62 6.51 -0.85
C ASP A 14 -6.32 6.60 -2.22
N GLY A 15 -5.82 5.88 -3.22
CA GLY A 15 -6.39 5.87 -4.57
C GLY A 15 -6.06 7.13 -5.39
N GLU A 16 -5.10 7.93 -4.95
CA GLU A 16 -4.74 9.23 -5.53
C GLU A 16 -3.68 9.11 -6.65
N LEU A 17 -3.01 7.95 -6.78
CA LEU A 17 -2.07 7.74 -7.88
C LEU A 17 -2.78 7.63 -9.23
N SER A 18 -2.26 8.36 -10.21
CA SER A 18 -2.56 8.14 -11.63
C SER A 18 -2.11 6.74 -12.08
N LEU A 19 -2.64 6.29 -13.23
CA LEU A 19 -2.27 4.98 -13.80
C LEU A 19 -0.76 4.85 -14.04
N THR A 20 -0.11 5.92 -14.51
CA THR A 20 1.33 5.93 -14.80
C THR A 20 2.15 5.82 -13.51
N GLU A 21 1.78 6.54 -12.46
CA GLU A 21 2.47 6.49 -11.17
C GLU A 21 2.27 5.13 -10.50
N ARG A 22 1.06 4.57 -10.55
CA ARG A 22 0.79 3.23 -10.04
C ARG A 22 1.62 2.17 -10.76
N ALA A 23 1.79 2.29 -12.07
CA ALA A 23 2.66 1.39 -12.84
C ALA A 23 4.14 1.54 -12.45
N ALA A 24 4.60 2.77 -12.18
CA ALA A 24 5.97 3.01 -11.71
C ALA A 24 6.21 2.41 -10.32
N LEU A 25 5.28 2.63 -9.38
CA LEU A 25 5.32 2.05 -8.06
C LEU A 25 5.30 0.52 -8.11
N ALA A 26 4.42 -0.08 -8.92
CA ALA A 26 4.37 -1.54 -9.08
C ALA A 26 5.71 -2.14 -9.56
N ARG A 27 6.38 -1.49 -10.52
CA ARG A 27 7.72 -1.89 -10.98
C ARG A 27 8.76 -1.77 -9.86
N HIS A 28 8.73 -0.68 -9.10
CA HIS A 28 9.65 -0.51 -7.98
C HIS A 28 9.48 -1.60 -6.92
N LEU A 29 8.25 -1.85 -6.48
CA LEU A 29 7.93 -2.85 -5.45
C LEU A 29 8.31 -4.28 -5.87
N ALA A 30 8.32 -4.58 -7.17
CA ALA A 30 8.79 -5.87 -7.68
C ALA A 30 10.31 -6.07 -7.49
N THR A 31 11.08 -4.99 -7.31
CA THR A 31 12.56 -5.02 -7.22
C THR A 31 13.09 -4.60 -5.86
N CYS A 32 12.28 -3.95 -5.03
CA CYS A 32 12.70 -3.40 -3.74
C CYS A 32 11.93 -4.04 -2.59
N ARG A 33 12.55 -5.02 -1.92
CA ARG A 33 11.95 -5.71 -0.77
C ARG A 33 11.56 -4.75 0.35
N HIS A 34 12.40 -3.77 0.66
CA HIS A 34 12.15 -2.80 1.71
C HIS A 34 10.83 -2.02 1.48
N CYS A 35 10.62 -1.51 0.27
CA CYS A 35 9.40 -0.78 -0.06
C CYS A 35 8.19 -1.72 -0.20
N ALA A 36 8.39 -2.97 -0.63
CA ALA A 36 7.33 -3.98 -0.63
C ALA A 36 6.83 -4.31 0.79
N GLU A 37 7.75 -4.47 1.74
CA GLU A 37 7.43 -4.66 3.17
C GLU A 37 6.73 -3.43 3.74
N ALA A 38 7.24 -2.22 3.47
CA ALA A 38 6.60 -0.98 3.92
C ALA A 38 5.14 -0.87 3.44
N ARG A 39 4.86 -1.22 2.18
CA ARG A 39 3.49 -1.25 1.64
C ARG A 39 2.58 -2.21 2.40
N VAL A 40 3.07 -3.40 2.74
CA VAL A 40 2.28 -4.37 3.52
C VAL A 40 2.00 -3.80 4.90
N SER A 41 2.99 -3.26 5.59
CA SER A 41 2.81 -2.65 6.92
C SER A 41 1.80 -1.49 6.91
N HIS A 42 1.84 -0.60 5.91
CA HIS A 42 0.87 0.49 5.78
C HIS A 42 -0.56 -0.04 5.59
N LEU A 43 -0.73 -1.07 4.75
CA LEU A 43 -2.02 -1.69 4.52
C LEU A 43 -2.56 -2.38 5.80
N GLU A 44 -1.70 -3.07 6.54
CA GLU A 44 -2.06 -3.70 7.83
C GLU A 44 -2.49 -2.67 8.87
N MET A 45 -1.78 -1.54 8.99
CA MET A 45 -2.14 -0.46 9.90
C MET A 45 -3.51 0.14 9.57
N ARG A 46 -3.81 0.39 8.29
CA ARG A 46 -5.11 0.91 7.86
C ARG A 46 -6.25 -0.05 8.18
N VAL A 47 -6.04 -1.35 7.97
CA VAL A 47 -7.03 -2.36 8.32
C VAL A 47 -7.24 -2.46 9.82
N ALA A 48 -6.17 -2.44 10.61
CA ALA A 48 -6.26 -2.42 12.07
C ALA A 48 -7.06 -1.20 12.56
N PHE A 49 -6.79 -0.02 11.98
CA PHE A 49 -7.51 1.21 12.31
C PHE A 49 -9.00 1.12 11.97
N ALA A 50 -9.34 0.71 10.75
CA ALA A 50 -10.73 0.57 10.32
C ALA A 50 -11.51 -0.44 11.17
N ARG A 51 -10.88 -1.57 11.55
CA ARG A 51 -11.47 -2.53 12.49
C ARG A 51 -11.73 -1.92 13.86
N SER A 52 -10.77 -1.16 14.39
CA SER A 52 -10.94 -0.47 15.67
C SER A 52 -12.03 0.59 15.64
N ALA A 53 -12.28 1.20 14.48
CA ALA A 53 -13.37 2.15 14.25
C ALA A 53 -14.74 1.49 14.03
N GLY A 54 -14.83 0.15 14.13
CA GLY A 54 -16.08 -0.58 14.01
C GLY A 54 -16.42 -1.05 12.60
N ASP A 55 -15.47 -1.05 11.66
CA ASP A 55 -15.62 -1.69 10.35
C ASP A 55 -15.08 -3.14 10.39
N PRO A 56 -15.93 -4.16 10.62
CA PRO A 56 -15.51 -5.56 10.66
C PRO A 56 -15.12 -6.11 9.28
N HIS A 57 -15.40 -5.38 8.20
CA HIS A 57 -15.14 -5.79 6.82
C HIS A 57 -13.87 -5.16 6.24
N ALA A 58 -13.14 -4.36 7.01
CA ALA A 58 -11.79 -3.95 6.69
C ALA A 58 -10.89 -5.18 6.47
N ARG A 59 -10.53 -5.41 5.20
CA ARG A 59 -9.73 -6.54 4.73
C ARG A 59 -8.57 -6.05 3.90
N THR A 60 -7.40 -6.63 4.15
CA THR A 60 -6.27 -6.60 3.23
C THR A 60 -6.65 -7.55 2.09
N VAL A 61 -7.18 -7.06 0.98
CA VAL A 61 -7.62 -7.96 -0.10
C VAL A 61 -6.44 -8.86 -0.49
N PRO A 62 -6.55 -10.20 -0.38
CA PRO A 62 -5.45 -11.09 -0.69
C PRO A 62 -5.22 -11.10 -2.21
N ARG A 63 -3.96 -11.08 -2.61
CA ARG A 63 -3.54 -11.18 -4.01
C ARG A 63 -4.01 -12.53 -4.57
N PRO A 64 -4.70 -12.60 -5.73
CA PRO A 64 -4.99 -13.88 -6.36
C PRO A 64 -3.68 -14.60 -6.72
N ARG A 65 -3.71 -15.94 -6.58
CA ARG A 65 -2.56 -16.85 -6.80
C ARG A 65 -1.99 -16.74 -8.20
#